data_AF-A0A8J5NAZ1-F1
#
_entry.id   AF-A0A8J5NAZ1-F1
#
_cell.length_a   1.000
_cell.length_b   1.000
_cell.length_c   1.000
_cell.angle_alpha   90.00
_cell.angle_beta   90.00
_cell.angle_gamma   90.00
#
_symmetry.space_group_name_H-M   'P 1'
#
loop_
_entity.id
_entity.type
_entity.pdbx_description
1 polymer ?
#
loop_
_entity_poly.entity_id
_entity_poly.type
_entity_poly.pdbx_seq_one_letter_code
_entity_poly.pdbx_strand_id
1 'polypeptide(L)'
;MYQLLARFSPHGKEIQELGISPILELFAVCVHKDYGGRGIAAMIIKKTVELGDEQGCRLAVVQIANSLSEKIYNRLNFQTFKVLDLDTVADEFDLDTSIIPGETILSLMVKNLPSKTSNPHPQ
;
A
#
# COMPACT_ATOMS: atom_id res chain seq x y z
N MET A 1 -14.12 -8.49 -10.59
CA MET A 1 -13.53 -7.42 -9.74
C MET A 1 -13.53 -7.69 -8.21
N TYR A 2 -14.66 -7.86 -7.51
CA TYR A 2 -14.64 -8.07 -6.03
C TYR A 2 -13.80 -9.26 -5.53
N GLN A 3 -13.78 -10.36 -6.27
CA GLN A 3 -12.96 -11.54 -5.93
C GLN A 3 -11.45 -11.31 -6.12
N LEU A 4 -11.06 -10.47 -7.08
CA LEU A 4 -9.68 -10.08 -7.30
C LEU A 4 -9.14 -9.26 -6.12
N LEU A 5 -9.95 -8.30 -5.66
CA LEU A 5 -9.64 -7.47 -4.49
C LEU A 5 -9.53 -8.31 -3.22
N ALA A 6 -10.32 -9.38 -3.09
CA ALA A 6 -10.21 -10.32 -1.96
C ALA A 6 -8.92 -11.16 -2.04
N ARG A 7 -8.55 -11.67 -3.23
CA ARG A 7 -7.34 -12.49 -3.45
C ARG A 7 -6.03 -11.71 -3.28
N PHE A 8 -6.10 -10.40 -3.46
CA PHE A 8 -4.97 -9.48 -3.31
C PHE A 8 -5.12 -8.56 -2.09
N SER A 9 -6.08 -8.84 -1.20
CA SER A 9 -6.46 -7.95 -0.11
C SER A 9 -5.31 -7.75 0.90
N PRO A 10 -5.11 -6.53 1.43
CA PRO A 10 -4.26 -6.29 2.60
C PRO A 10 -4.80 -6.97 3.87
N HIS A 11 -6.03 -7.46 3.86
CA HIS A 11 -6.61 -8.32 4.90
C HIS A 11 -6.58 -9.81 4.52
N GLY A 12 -5.88 -10.17 3.44
CA GLY A 12 -5.72 -11.55 3.00
C GLY A 12 -5.01 -12.40 4.05
N LYS A 13 -5.21 -13.73 3.96
CA LYS A 13 -4.65 -14.71 4.88
C LYS A 13 -3.13 -14.56 5.04
N GLU A 14 -2.43 -14.27 3.95
CA GLU A 14 -0.96 -14.11 3.92
C GLU A 14 -0.46 -12.95 4.80
N ILE A 15 -1.20 -11.83 4.86
CA ILE A 15 -0.86 -10.70 5.75
C ILE A 15 -1.23 -11.03 7.19
N GLN A 16 -2.36 -11.72 7.41
CA GLN A 16 -2.76 -12.18 8.75
C GLN A 16 -1.76 -13.19 9.34
N GLU A 17 -1.19 -14.07 8.51
CA GLU A 17 -0.18 -15.07 8.89
C GLU A 17 1.14 -14.43 9.38
N LEU A 18 1.38 -13.14 9.09
CA LEU A 18 2.49 -12.40 9.70
C LEU A 18 2.31 -12.24 11.22
N GLY A 19 1.09 -12.38 11.74
CA GLY A 19 0.79 -12.21 13.17
C GLY A 19 0.97 -10.78 13.67
N ILE A 20 1.03 -9.80 12.75
CA ILE A 20 1.30 -8.39 13.05
C ILE A 20 -0.03 -7.63 13.14
N SER A 21 -0.30 -7.01 14.29
CA SER A 21 -1.47 -6.17 14.52
C SER A 21 -1.14 -5.08 15.56
N PRO A 22 -1.70 -3.87 15.47
CA PRO A 22 -2.59 -3.36 14.40
C PRO A 22 -1.85 -3.00 13.09
N ILE A 23 -2.59 -2.99 11.98
CA ILE A 23 -2.08 -2.70 10.62
C ILE A 23 -2.63 -1.35 10.15
N LEU A 24 -1.76 -0.53 9.58
CA LEU A 24 -2.11 0.67 8.85
C LEU A 24 -2.32 0.33 7.37
N GLU A 25 -3.55 0.44 6.86
CA GLU A 25 -3.82 0.33 5.43
C GLU A 25 -3.84 1.72 4.78
N LEU A 26 -3.02 1.94 3.76
CA LEU A 26 -3.09 3.13 2.92
C LEU A 26 -3.97 2.83 1.70
N PHE A 27 -5.25 3.18 1.80
CA PHE A 27 -6.24 2.85 0.77
C PHE A 27 -6.13 3.74 -0.48
N ALA A 28 -5.96 5.06 -0.30
CA ALA A 28 -5.88 6.00 -1.42
C ALA A 28 -4.95 7.18 -1.10
N VAL A 29 -4.09 7.53 -2.05
CA VAL A 29 -3.26 8.74 -2.02
C VAL A 29 -3.35 9.42 -3.37
N CYS A 30 -3.99 10.59 -3.40
CA CYS A 30 -4.21 11.35 -4.61
C CYS A 30 -3.64 12.77 -4.44
N VAL A 31 -2.98 13.28 -5.48
CA VAL A 31 -2.54 14.67 -5.55
C VAL A 31 -3.08 15.25 -6.85
N HIS A 32 -3.79 16.37 -6.75
CA HIS A 32 -4.29 17.05 -7.95
C HIS A 32 -3.11 17.49 -8.84
N LYS A 33 -3.24 17.31 -10.16
CA LYS A 33 -2.15 17.45 -11.14
C LYS A 33 -1.42 18.81 -11.06
N ASP A 34 -2.14 19.88 -10.75
CA ASP A 34 -1.59 21.24 -10.67
C ASP A 34 -0.61 21.43 -9.48
N TYR A 35 -0.60 20.48 -8.54
CA TYR A 35 0.33 20.42 -7.43
C TYR A 35 1.39 19.31 -7.58
N GLY A 36 1.46 18.69 -8.77
CA GLY A 36 2.45 17.65 -9.11
C GLY A 36 3.89 18.14 -8.99
N GLY A 37 4.84 17.20 -8.82
CA GLY A 37 6.28 17.51 -8.75
C GLY A 37 6.77 18.12 -7.44
N ARG A 38 5.89 18.41 -6.48
CA ARG A 38 6.22 19.08 -5.20
C ARG A 38 6.49 18.13 -4.03
N GLY A 39 6.52 16.82 -4.28
CA GLY A 39 6.73 15.81 -3.24
C GLY A 39 5.55 15.62 -2.26
N ILE A 40 4.37 16.17 -2.57
CA ILE A 40 3.19 16.14 -1.69
C ILE A 40 2.75 14.71 -1.37
N ALA A 41 2.69 13.81 -2.37
CA ALA A 41 2.31 12.42 -2.14
C ALA A 41 3.25 11.74 -1.12
N ALA A 42 4.57 11.93 -1.27
CA ALA A 42 5.53 11.39 -0.34
C ALA A 42 5.40 12.01 1.06
N MET A 43 5.05 13.29 1.16
CA MET A 43 4.81 13.97 2.44
C MET A 43 3.57 13.41 3.14
N ILE A 44 2.47 13.22 2.41
CA ILE A 44 1.23 12.59 2.91
C ILE A 44 1.56 11.19 3.43
N ILE A 45 2.20 10.35 2.62
CA ILE A 45 2.52 8.96 3.01
C ILE A 45 3.40 8.93 4.27
N LYS A 46 4.44 9.76 4.35
CA LYS A 46 5.30 9.85 5.54
C LYS A 46 4.50 10.22 6.78
N LYS A 47 3.66 11.26 6.70
CA LYS A 47 2.82 11.70 7.82
C LYS A 47 1.82 10.64 8.24
N THR A 48 1.19 9.95 7.30
CA THR A 48 0.29 8.84 7.60
C THR A 48 1.01 7.67 8.27
N VAL A 49 2.22 7.34 7.83
CA VAL A 49 3.06 6.31 8.45
C VAL A 49 3.48 6.70 9.87
N GLU A 50 3.88 7.95 10.09
CA GLU A 50 4.19 8.50 11.42
C GLU A 50 2.98 8.38 12.36
N LEU A 51 1.79 8.79 11.90
CA LEU A 51 0.55 8.67 12.67
C LEU A 51 0.21 7.20 12.97
N GLY A 52 0.38 6.29 12.01
CA GLY A 52 0.16 4.87 12.24
C GLY A 52 1.06 4.30 13.32
N ASP A 53 2.36 4.63 13.31
CA ASP A 53 3.31 4.28 14.36
C ASP A 53 2.88 4.83 15.72
N GLU A 54 2.48 6.10 15.79
CA GLU A 54 1.97 6.73 17.02
C GLU A 54 0.70 6.05 17.57
N GLN A 55 -0.14 5.51 16.70
CA GLN A 55 -1.32 4.70 17.08
C GLN A 55 -0.98 3.23 17.36
N GLY A 56 0.29 2.86 17.37
CA GLY A 56 0.77 1.51 17.69
C GLY A 56 0.70 0.52 16.53
N CYS A 57 0.45 0.97 15.30
CA CYS A 57 0.50 0.10 14.12
C CYS A 57 1.93 -0.43 13.94
N ARG A 58 2.03 -1.69 13.52
CA ARG A 58 3.29 -2.41 13.37
C ARG A 58 3.65 -2.70 11.92
N LEU A 59 2.68 -2.59 11.04
CA LEU A 59 2.82 -2.81 9.61
C LEU A 59 2.00 -1.75 8.87
N ALA A 60 2.59 -1.15 7.84
CA ALA A 60 1.87 -0.38 6.84
C ALA A 60 1.74 -1.21 5.57
N VAL A 61 0.56 -1.20 4.95
CA VAL A 61 0.25 -1.97 3.74
C VAL A 61 -0.44 -1.07 2.71
N VAL A 62 -0.11 -1.26 1.44
CA VAL A 62 -0.72 -0.53 0.31
C VAL A 62 -0.84 -1.42 -0.91
N GLN A 63 -1.94 -1.30 -1.64
CA GLN A 63 -2.09 -1.82 -3.01
C GLN A 63 -1.79 -0.71 -4.01
N ILE A 64 -0.95 -1.01 -4.99
CA ILE A 64 -0.51 -0.05 -6.00
C ILE A 64 -0.78 -0.62 -7.38
N ALA A 65 -1.53 0.13 -8.19
CA ALA A 65 -1.87 -0.22 -9.57
C ALA A 65 -1.16 0.66 -10.60
N ASN A 66 -0.14 1.43 -10.20
CA ASN A 66 0.66 2.19 -11.16
C ASN A 66 2.13 2.38 -10.76
N SER A 67 2.98 2.42 -11.77
CA SER A 67 4.44 2.52 -11.68
C SER A 67 4.93 3.81 -11.01
N LEU A 68 4.18 4.91 -11.10
CA LEU A 68 4.53 6.18 -10.46
C LEU A 68 4.42 6.07 -8.93
N SER A 69 3.29 5.57 -8.44
CA SER A 69 3.07 5.31 -7.03
C SER A 69 4.10 4.31 -6.51
N GLU A 70 4.37 3.22 -7.24
CA GLU A 70 5.33 2.20 -6.83
C GLU A 70 6.73 2.81 -6.58
N LYS A 71 7.19 3.70 -7.46
CA LYS A 71 8.45 4.45 -7.27
C LYS A 71 8.45 5.31 -6.01
N ILE A 72 7.32 5.94 -5.67
CA ILE A 72 7.22 6.75 -4.44
C ILE A 72 7.32 5.85 -3.21
N TYR A 73 6.56 4.75 -3.17
CA TYR A 73 6.56 3.83 -2.02
C TYR A 73 7.90 3.11 -1.85
N ASN A 74 8.57 2.72 -2.94
CA ASN A 74 9.94 2.19 -2.91
C ASN A 74 10.92 3.17 -2.25
N ARG A 75 10.87 4.46 -2.62
CA ARG A 75 11.70 5.51 -1.99
C ARG A 75 11.39 5.74 -0.51
N LEU A 76 10.23 5.28 -0.05
CA LEU A 76 9.80 5.34 1.35
C LEU A 76 10.05 4.02 2.10
N ASN A 77 10.86 3.12 1.52
CA ASN A 77 11.24 1.83 2.08
C ASN A 77 10.07 0.88 2.28
N PHE A 78 9.03 0.98 1.47
CA PHE A 78 8.09 -0.12 1.30
C PHE A 78 8.73 -1.20 0.43
N GLN A 79 8.42 -2.45 0.73
CA GLN A 79 8.89 -3.62 0.00
C GLN A 79 7.70 -4.29 -0.67
N THR A 80 7.89 -4.76 -1.90
CA THR A 80 6.90 -5.57 -2.58
C THR A 80 6.75 -6.91 -1.87
N PHE A 81 5.54 -7.18 -1.38
CA PHE A 81 5.16 -8.43 -0.73
C PHE A 81 4.54 -9.41 -1.72
N LYS A 82 3.69 -8.89 -2.62
CA LYS A 82 3.02 -9.69 -3.65
C LYS A 82 2.86 -8.86 -4.90
N VAL A 83 2.88 -9.52 -6.05
CA VAL A 83 2.60 -8.93 -7.37
C VAL A 83 1.52 -9.74 -8.04
N LEU A 84 0.63 -9.06 -8.75
CA LEU A 84 -0.35 -9.66 -9.64
C LEU A 84 -0.24 -8.98 -10.99
N ASP A 85 -0.01 -9.78 -12.03
CA ASP A 85 -0.13 -9.36 -13.40
C ASP A 85 -1.60 -9.53 -13.84
N LEU A 86 -2.27 -8.41 -14.10
CA LEU A 86 -3.68 -8.37 -14.47
C LEU A 86 -3.92 -9.03 -15.83
N ASP A 87 -2.94 -9.05 -16.74
CA ASP A 87 -3.09 -9.71 -18.04
C ASP A 87 -3.21 -11.23 -17.87
N THR A 88 -2.56 -11.80 -16.85
CA THR A 88 -2.62 -13.25 -16.58
C THR A 88 -3.96 -13.71 -16.01
N VAL A 89 -4.77 -12.77 -15.52
CA VAL A 89 -6.06 -13.05 -14.87
C VAL A 89 -7.20 -12.26 -15.51
N ALA A 90 -6.95 -11.62 -16.65
CA ALA A 90 -7.91 -10.72 -17.30
C ALA A 90 -9.21 -11.45 -17.66
N ASP A 91 -9.09 -12.62 -18.30
CA ASP A 91 -10.23 -13.45 -18.68
C ASP A 91 -10.98 -14.02 -17.46
N GLU A 92 -10.26 -14.40 -16.40
CA GLU A 92 -10.86 -14.95 -15.16
C GLU A 92 -11.76 -13.92 -14.46
N PHE A 93 -11.37 -12.64 -14.51
CA PHE A 93 -12.03 -11.57 -13.76
C PHE A 93 -12.78 -10.54 -14.61
N ASP A 94 -12.91 -10.80 -15.92
CA ASP A 94 -13.54 -9.91 -16.91
C ASP A 94 -12.94 -8.50 -16.86
N LEU A 95 -11.60 -8.43 -16.94
CA LEU A 95 -10.85 -7.18 -16.91
C LEU A 95 -10.48 -6.75 -18.31
N ASP A 96 -10.79 -5.49 -18.65
CA ASP A 96 -10.26 -4.85 -19.84
C ASP A 96 -8.95 -4.13 -19.48
N THR A 97 -7.80 -4.80 -19.69
CA THR A 97 -6.49 -4.20 -19.43
C THR A 97 -6.07 -3.19 -20.52
N SER A 98 -6.80 -3.11 -21.64
CA SER A 98 -6.49 -2.19 -22.73
C SER A 98 -6.69 -0.70 -22.35
N ILE A 99 -7.50 -0.43 -21.33
CA ILE A 99 -7.76 0.93 -20.82
C ILE A 99 -6.65 1.47 -19.91
N ILE A 100 -5.72 0.61 -19.47
CA ILE A 100 -4.57 0.93 -18.62
C ILE A 100 -3.25 0.41 -19.24
N PRO A 101 -2.92 0.84 -20.48
CA PRO A 101 -1.82 0.26 -21.23
C PRO A 101 -0.49 0.48 -20.49
N GLY A 102 0.21 -0.62 -20.20
CA GLY A 102 1.50 -0.62 -19.50
C GLY A 102 1.41 -0.50 -17.98
N GLU A 103 0.20 -0.43 -17.40
CA GLU A 103 -0.05 -0.41 -15.96
C GLU A 103 -0.87 -1.63 -15.54
N THR A 104 -0.47 -2.81 -16.02
CA THR A 104 -1.16 -4.09 -15.76
C THR A 104 -0.63 -4.80 -14.51
N ILE A 105 0.30 -4.18 -13.78
CA ILE A 105 0.88 -4.75 -12.56
C ILE A 105 0.23 -4.13 -11.32
N LEU A 106 -0.35 -4.98 -10.49
CA LEU A 106 -0.81 -4.64 -9.15
C LEU A 106 0.20 -5.16 -8.12
N SER A 107 0.81 -4.25 -7.35
CA SER A 107 1.77 -4.57 -6.29
C SER A 107 1.15 -4.37 -4.91
N LEU A 108 1.21 -5.39 -4.05
CA LEU A 108 0.94 -5.27 -2.62
C LEU A 108 2.28 -4.98 -1.96
N MET A 109 2.43 -3.79 -1.40
CA MET A 109 3.66 -3.39 -0.75
C MET A 109 3.46 -3.20 0.75
N VAL A 110 4.47 -3.56 1.53
CA VAL A 110 4.44 -3.51 2.99
C VAL A 110 5.64 -2.74 3.54
N LYS A 111 5.49 -2.17 4.72
CA LYS A 111 6.57 -1.56 5.48
C LYS A 111 6.39 -1.84 6.96
N ASN A 112 7.40 -2.43 7.58
CA ASN A 112 7.43 -2.56 9.04
C ASN A 112 7.51 -1.17 9.68
N LEU A 113 6.66 -0.93 10.68
CA LEU A 113 6.69 0.28 11.48
C LEU A 113 7.50 -0.01 12.75
N PRO A 114 8.38 0.91 13.17
CA PRO A 114 9.16 0.73 14.38
C PRO A 114 8.25 0.56 15.60
N SER A 115 8.72 -0.16 16.61
CA SER A 115 8.04 -0.18 17.89
C SER A 115 8.52 0.97 18.75
N LYS A 116 7.81 2.10 18.78
CA LYS A 116 7.98 3.05 19.90
C LYS A 116 7.34 2.51 21.18
N THR A 117 7.89 1.42 21.71
CA THR A 117 7.75 1.09 23.14
C THR A 117 8.83 1.87 23.90
N SER A 118 8.54 3.14 24.19
CA SER A 118 9.11 3.90 25.31
C SER A 118 8.64 5.35 25.26
N ASN A 119 7.43 5.61 25.73
CA ASN A 119 7.21 6.76 26.59
C ASN A 119 6.11 6.41 27.60
N PRO A 120 6.44 6.33 28.91
CA PRO A 120 5.40 6.28 29.92
C PRO A 120 4.73 7.65 29.91
N HIS A 121 3.47 7.74 29.48
CA HIS A 121 2.70 8.92 29.80
C HIS A 121 2.60 9.03 31.34
N PRO A 122 3.01 10.14 31.96
CA PRO A 122 2.66 10.40 33.34
C PRO A 122 1.15 10.58 33.43
N GLN A 123 0.58 10.00 34.50
CA GLN A 123 -0.81 10.16 34.91
C GLN A 123 -1.17 11.63 35.12
#